data_AF-A0AAI8MEE7-F1
#
_entry.id   AF-A0AAI8MEE7-F1
#
_cell.length_a   1.000
_cell.length_b   1.000
_cell.length_c   1.000
_cell.angle_alpha   90.00
_cell.angle_beta   90.00
_cell.angle_gamma   90.00
#
_symmetry.space_group_name_H-M   'P 1'
#
loop_
_entity.id
_entity.type
_entity.pdbx_description
1 polymer ?
#
loop_
_entity_poly.entity_id
_entity_poly.type
_entity_poly.pdbx_seq_one_letter_code
_entity_poly.pdbx_strand_id
1 'polypeptide(L)' 'MPTEPINGREPELSEDDIQREQLGPRGVPGKESPTKMTPQREKKTPGNVDPGHTA' A
#
# COMPACT_ATOMS: atom_id res chain seq x y z
N MET A 1 -12.84 -3.37 -9.71
CA MET A 1 -12.63 -3.99 -11.03
C MET A 1 -11.16 -4.38 -11.12
N PRO A 2 -10.78 -5.60 -11.52
CA PRO A 2 -9.36 -5.96 -11.66
C PRO A 2 -8.73 -5.13 -12.79
N THR A 3 -7.56 -4.54 -12.53
CA THR A 3 -6.77 -3.68 -13.42
C THR A 3 -5.74 -4.49 -14.23
N GLU A 4 -6.14 -5.63 -14.77
CA GLU A 4 -5.26 -6.40 -15.65
C GLU A 4 -5.23 -5.75 -17.05
N PRO A 5 -4.03 -5.51 -17.62
CA PRO A 5 -3.91 -4.90 -18.94
C PRO A 5 -4.46 -5.86 -20.01
N ILE A 6 -5.46 -5.40 -20.76
CA ILE A 6 -5.98 -6.13 -21.91
C ILE A 6 -4.89 -6.10 -23.00
N ASN A 7 -4.25 -7.25 -23.22
CA ASN A 7 -3.36 -7.51 -24.36
C ASN A 7 -2.07 -6.65 -24.43
N GLY A 8 -1.38 -6.44 -23.30
CA GLY A 8 -0.05 -5.80 -23.31
C GLY A 8 -0.05 -4.30 -23.65
N ARG A 9 -1.23 -3.68 -23.70
CA ARG A 9 -1.40 -2.23 -23.80
C ARG A 9 -1.37 -1.64 -22.39
N GLU A 10 -0.68 -0.51 -22.23
CA GLU A 10 -0.72 0.23 -20.98
C GLU A 10 -2.17 0.60 -20.63
N PRO A 11 -2.57 0.52 -19.35
CA PRO A 11 -3.92 0.89 -18.94
C PRO A 11 -4.26 2.33 -19.36
N GLU A 12 -5.54 2.60 -19.64
CA GLU A 12 -6.01 3.95 -20.03
C GLU A 12 -5.77 5.02 -18.95
N LEU A 13 -5.58 4.61 -17.70
CA LEU A 13 -5.24 5.47 -16.57
C LEU A 13 -3.93 5.00 -15.94
N SER A 14 -3.02 5.94 -15.69
CA SER A 14 -1.78 5.62 -14.97
C SER A 14 -2.07 5.31 -13.49
N GLU A 15 -1.13 4.62 -12.83
CA GLU A 15 -1.25 4.33 -11.40
C GLU A 15 -1.44 5.61 -10.57
N ASP A 16 -0.75 6.70 -10.94
CA ASP A 16 -0.85 7.99 -10.23
C ASP A 16 -2.23 8.65 -10.46
N ASP A 17 -2.85 8.47 -11.63
CA ASP A 17 -4.21 8.96 -11.90
C ASP A 17 -5.24 8.26 -11.01
N ILE A 18 -5.13 6.93 -10.89
CA ILE A 18 -5.98 6.12 -10.02
C ILE A 18 -5.80 6.54 -8.56
N GLN A 19 -4.56 6.78 -8.12
CA GLN A 19 -4.28 7.22 -6.74
C GLN A 19 -4.85 8.61 -6.46
N ARG A 20 -4.79 9.56 -7.41
CA ARG A 20 -5.40 10.90 -7.27
C ARG A 20 -6.92 10.85 -7.21
N GLU A 21 -7.56 9.97 -7.98
CA GLU A 21 -9.02 9.79 -7.94
C GLU A 21 -9.47 9.24 -6.57
N GLN A 22 -8.76 8.25 -6.03
CA GLN A 22 -9.14 7.60 -4.76
C GLN A 22 -8.81 8.44 -3.52
N LEU A 23 -7.63 9.07 -3.49
CA LEU A 23 -7.11 9.74 -2.30
C LEU A 23 -7.23 11.27 -2.37
N GLY A 24 -7.55 11.82 -3.54
CA GLY A 24 -7.68 13.25 -3.75
C GLY A 24 -6.36 13.97 -4.09
N PRO A 25 -6.37 15.31 -4.07
CA PRO A 25 -5.21 16.09 -4.49
C PRO A 25 -4.05 15.93 -3.50
N ARG A 26 -2.84 15.78 -4.04
CA ARG A 26 -1.62 15.64 -3.23
C ARG A 26 -1.45 16.89 -2.35
N GLY A 27 -1.15 16.68 -1.07
CA GLY A 27 -0.78 17.77 -0.16
C GLY A 27 -1.94 18.60 0.41
N VAL A 28 -3.21 18.20 0.24
CA VAL A 28 -4.33 18.87 0.92
C VAL A 28 -4.27 18.57 2.42
N PRO A 29 -4.10 19.60 3.29
CA PRO A 29 -4.09 19.41 4.73
C PRO A 29 -5.42 18.78 5.20
N GLY A 30 -5.34 17.70 5.99
CA GLY A 30 -6.51 17.01 6.52
C GLY A 30 -7.15 15.94 5.62
N LYS A 31 -6.79 15.83 4.34
CA LYS A 31 -7.20 14.70 3.48
C LYS A 31 -6.18 13.58 3.48
N GLU A 32 -6.64 12.37 3.19
CA GLU A 32 -5.74 11.27 2.83
C GLU A 32 -4.92 11.71 1.61
N SER A 33 -3.66 11.31 1.54
CA SER A 33 -2.77 11.75 0.47
C SER A 33 -1.88 10.57 0.11
N PRO A 34 -1.68 10.28 -1.19
CA PRO A 34 -0.82 9.16 -1.61
C PRO A 34 0.61 9.33 -1.12
N THR A 35 1.08 10.58 -0.94
CA THR A 35 2.42 10.87 -0.41
C THR A 35 2.57 10.69 1.11
N LYS A 36 1.48 10.44 1.85
CA LYS A 36 1.59 10.25 3.30
C LYS A 36 2.15 8.86 3.55
N MET A 37 3.26 8.80 4.28
CA MET A 37 3.84 7.53 4.70
C MET A 37 2.79 6.75 5.52
N THR A 38 2.47 5.53 5.11
CA THR A 38 1.75 4.60 5.99
C THR A 38 2.65 4.31 7.19
N PRO A 39 2.19 4.50 8.43
CA PRO A 39 3.01 4.18 9.60
C PRO A 39 3.50 2.74 9.51
N GLN A 40 4.77 2.53 9.88
CA GLN A 40 5.35 1.19 9.91
C GLN A 40 4.50 0.29 10.82
N ARG A 41 3.86 -0.73 10.23
CA ARG A 41 3.10 -1.70 10.99
C ARG A 41 4.02 -2.43 11.96
N GLU A 42 3.55 -2.65 13.18
CA GLU A 42 4.25 -3.46 14.17
C GLU A 42 4.55 -4.87 13.61
N LYS A 43 5.77 -5.35 13.87
CA LYS A 43 6.16 -6.70 13.49
C LYS A 43 5.31 -7.69 14.29
N LYS A 44 4.61 -8.58 13.59
CA LYS A 44 3.86 -9.70 14.20
C LYS A 44 4.80 -10.84 14.61
N THR A 45 5.86 -10.52 15.34
CA THR A 45 6.73 -11.55 15.89
C THR A 45 6.00 -12.20 17.06
N PRO A 46 5.82 -13.53 17.10
CA PRO A 46 5.27 -14.20 18.26
C PRO A 46 6.12 -13.86 19.49
N GLY A 47 5.51 -13.30 20.54
CA GLY A 47 6.24 -12.86 21.74
C GLY A 47 6.81 -14.02 22.58
N ASN A 48 6.35 -15.24 22.33
CA ASN A 48 6.86 -16.46 22.95
C ASN A 48 7.65 -17.23 21.89
N VAL A 49 8.94 -16.94 21.78
CA VAL A 49 9.88 -17.85 21.14
C VAL A 49 10.09 -18.99 22.14
N ASP A 50 9.75 -20.23 21.76
CA ASP A 50 9.98 -21.40 22.62
C ASP A 50 11.45 -21.40 23.09
N PRO A 51 11.73 -21.29 24.41
CA PRO A 51 13.08 -21.29 24.94
C PRO A 51 13.82 -22.62 24.72
N GLY A 52 13.09 -23.67 24.31
CA GLY A 52 13.56 -25.05 24.34
C GLY A 52 13.53 -25.75 22.99
N HIS A 53 14.42 -25.36 22.08
CA HIS A 53 15.05 -26.35 21.19
C HIS A 53 16.56 -26.29 21.40
N THR A 54 17.00 -26.86 22.53
CA THR A 54 18.41 -27.18 22.74
C THR A 54 18.59 -28.63 22.30
N ALA A 55 19.36 -28.79 21.21
CA ALA A 55 20.00 -30.00 20.67
C ALA A 55 19.23 -31.34 20.73
#